data_AF-A0A7T9Z7P4-F1
#
_entry.id   AF-A0A7T9Z7P4-F1
#
_cell.length_a   1.000
_cell.length_b   1.000
_cell.length_c   1.000
_cell.angle_alpha   90.00
_cell.angle_beta   90.00
_cell.angle_gamma   90.00
#
_symmetry.space_group_name_H-M   'P 1'
#
loop_
_entity.id
_entity.type
_entity.pdbx_description
1 polymer ?
#
loop_
_entity_poly.entity_id
_entity_poly.type
_entity_poly.pdbx_seq_one_letter_code
_entity_poly.pdbx_strand_id
1 'polypeptide(L)'
;MELIEIEPHFWELYRQDEQLFLSIAIDLSSVVSCWDIILSNEDTLHYQMQGRDAIQALAEQFVAQIYRGDSTRLEQCSVSPQQQQMMHETFKVWQQQKTQR
;
A
#
# COMPACT_ATOMS: atom_id res chain seq x y z
N MET A 1 -10.22 9.94 -0.73
CA MET A 1 -9.38 8.76 -0.97
C MET A 1 -10.29 7.55 -0.99
N GLU A 2 -10.07 6.64 -1.93
CA GLU A 2 -10.92 5.47 -2.14
C GLU A 2 -10.03 4.22 -2.20
N LEU A 3 -10.40 3.18 -1.47
CA LEU A 3 -9.78 1.87 -1.61
C LEU A 3 -10.26 1.24 -2.92
N ILE A 4 -9.36 1.06 -3.87
CA ILE A 4 -9.69 0.54 -5.22
C ILE A 4 -9.38 -0.95 -5.33
N GLU A 5 -8.30 -1.41 -4.71
CA GLU A 5 -7.92 -2.82 -4.69
C GLU A 5 -7.31 -3.20 -3.33
N ILE A 6 -7.42 -4.48 -2.97
CA ILE A 6 -6.84 -5.02 -1.74
C ILE A 6 -6.47 -6.49 -1.93
N GLU A 7 -5.33 -6.87 -1.37
CA GLU A 7 -4.96 -8.26 -1.09
C GLU A 7 -5.05 -8.45 0.44
N PRO A 8 -6.02 -9.23 0.94
CA PRO A 8 -6.19 -9.45 2.37
C PRO A 8 -4.89 -9.90 3.03
N HIS A 9 -4.56 -9.27 4.17
CA HIS A 9 -3.34 -9.55 4.94
C HIS A 9 -2.02 -9.20 4.25
N PHE A 10 -2.03 -8.50 3.12
CA PHE A 10 -0.79 -8.17 2.43
C PHE A 10 -0.69 -6.70 1.99
N TRP A 11 -1.57 -6.21 1.13
CA TRP A 11 -1.50 -4.82 0.67
C TRP A 11 -2.85 -4.23 0.30
N GLU A 12 -2.93 -2.90 0.32
CA GLU A 12 -4.13 -2.11 0.09
C GLU A 12 -3.80 -0.96 -0.86
N LEU A 13 -4.49 -0.89 -1.99
CA LEU A 13 -4.28 0.16 -3.00
C LEU A 13 -5.40 1.19 -2.92
N TYR A 14 -5.01 2.43 -2.71
CA TYR A 14 -5.88 3.58 -2.61
C TYR A 14 -5.64 4.53 -3.78
N ARG A 15 -6.71 5.21 -4.18
CA ARG A 15 -6.65 6.30 -5.15
C ARG A 15 -7.18 7.58 -4.53
N GLN A 16 -6.49 8.68 -4.77
CA GLN A 16 -6.98 10.02 -4.52
C GLN A 16 -6.63 10.88 -5.72
N ASP A 17 -7.65 11.36 -6.43
CA ASP A 17 -7.51 12.07 -7.70
C ASP A 17 -6.70 11.24 -8.71
N GLU A 18 -5.57 11.74 -9.20
CA GLU A 18 -4.65 11.03 -10.12
C GLU A 18 -3.54 10.27 -9.39
N GLN A 19 -3.45 10.42 -8.07
CA GLN A 19 -2.38 9.81 -7.27
C GLN A 19 -2.82 8.45 -6.69
N LEU A 20 -1.92 7.49 -6.80
CA LEU A 20 -2.06 6.17 -6.16
C LEU A 20 -1.22 6.10 -4.89
N PHE A 21 -1.76 5.39 -3.91
CA PHE A 21 -1.16 5.15 -2.60
C PHE A 21 -1.28 3.68 -2.28
N LEU A 22 -0.25 3.12 -1.65
CA LEU A 22 -0.20 1.70 -1.31
C LEU A 22 0.14 1.57 0.16
N SER A 23 -0.70 0.84 0.89
CA SER A 23 -0.35 0.35 2.22
C SER A 23 0.13 -1.09 2.08
N ILE A 24 1.25 -1.43 2.69
CA ILE A 24 1.84 -2.78 2.67
C ILE A 24 2.01 -3.25 4.10
N ALA A 25 1.42 -4.38 4.42
CA ALA A 25 1.68 -5.10 5.67
C ALA A 25 2.82 -6.09 5.44
N ILE A 26 3.98 -5.81 6.04
CA ILE A 26 5.15 -6.67 6.00
C ILE A 26 5.23 -7.42 7.31
N ASP A 27 4.95 -8.72 7.28
CA ASP A 27 5.17 -9.61 8.42
C ASP A 27 6.67 -9.85 8.55
N LEU A 28 7.29 -9.23 9.56
CA LEU A 28 8.61 -9.59 10.04
C LEU A 28 8.36 -10.59 11.16
N SER A 29 9.13 -11.68 11.25
CA SER A 29 8.89 -12.86 12.12
C SER A 29 8.44 -12.64 13.58
N SER A 30 8.49 -11.41 14.09
CA SER A 30 8.09 -10.99 15.44
C SER A 30 7.07 -9.83 15.47
N VAL A 31 6.85 -9.11 14.36
CA VAL A 31 6.03 -7.89 14.26
C VAL A 31 5.55 -7.66 12.82
N VAL A 32 4.29 -7.29 12.65
CA VAL A 32 3.79 -6.79 11.36
C VAL A 32 4.06 -5.29 11.28
N SER A 33 4.83 -4.86 10.29
CA SER A 33 5.07 -3.45 9.99
C SER A 33 4.18 -3.01 8.83
N CYS A 34 3.33 -2.02 9.08
CA CYS A 34 2.53 -1.37 8.04
C CYS A 34 3.30 -0.19 7.45
N TRP A 35 3.43 -0.18 6.13
CA TRP A 35 4.11 0.87 5.38
C TRP A 35 3.16 1.53 4.40
N ASP A 36 2.94 2.83 4.60
CA ASP A 36 2.09 3.64 3.74
C ASP A 36 2.95 4.48 2.80
N ILE A 37 2.83 4.24 1.50
CA ILE A 37 3.65 4.89 0.47
C ILE A 37 2.82 5.48 -0.67
N ILE A 38 3.38 6.50 -1.30
CA ILE A 38 2.90 7.11 -2.53
C ILE A 38 3.54 6.37 -3.71
N LEU A 39 2.74 5.91 -4.66
CA LEU A 39 3.27 5.32 -5.89
C LEU A 39 3.97 6.38 -6.72
N SER A 40 5.16 6.05 -7.22
CA SER A 40 5.84 6.87 -8.22
C SER A 40 5.07 6.85 -9.55
N ASN A 41 5.41 7.77 -10.46
CA ASN A 41 4.86 7.77 -11.81
C ASN A 41 5.16 6.45 -12.54
N GLU A 42 6.34 5.86 -12.31
CA GLU A 42 6.74 4.58 -12.89
C GLU A 42 5.86 3.44 -12.36
N ASP A 43 5.68 3.35 -11.04
CA ASP A 43 4.84 2.33 -10.41
C ASP A 43 3.37 2.47 -10.85
N THR A 44 2.89 3.71 -11.01
CA THR A 44 1.55 4.01 -11.52
C THR A 44 1.39 3.54 -12.98
N LEU A 45 2.38 3.75 -13.83
CA LEU A 45 2.38 3.25 -15.21
C LEU A 45 2.39 1.72 -15.26
N HIS A 46 3.20 1.07 -14.42
CA HIS A 46 3.22 -0.39 -14.32
C HIS A 46 1.85 -0.93 -13.91
N TYR A 47 1.19 -0.30 -12.93
CA TYR A 47 -0.18 -0.63 -12.56
C TYR A 47 -1.16 -0.42 -13.72
N GLN A 48 -1.05 0.66 -14.50
CA GLN A 48 -1.92 0.86 -15.66
C GLN A 48 -1.72 -0.21 -16.75
N MET A 49 -0.52 -0.76 -16.89
CA MET A 49 -0.20 -1.78 -17.90
C MET A 49 -0.54 -3.21 -17.46
N GLN A 50 -0.30 -3.55 -16.19
CA GLN A 50 -0.39 -4.93 -15.68
C GLN A 50 -1.47 -5.10 -14.61
N GLY A 51 -2.10 -4.01 -14.17
CA GLY A 51 -3.11 -4.00 -13.11
C GLY A 51 -2.54 -4.50 -11.79
N ARG A 52 -3.36 -5.30 -11.10
CA ARG A 52 -3.07 -5.92 -9.81
C ARG A 52 -1.70 -6.60 -9.72
N ASP A 53 -1.27 -7.27 -10.78
CA ASP A 53 -0.02 -8.05 -10.78
C ASP A 53 1.21 -7.15 -10.59
N ALA A 54 1.17 -5.90 -11.08
CA ALA A 54 2.24 -4.94 -10.83
C ALA A 54 2.32 -4.54 -9.36
N ILE A 55 1.18 -4.38 -8.67
CA ILE A 55 1.16 -4.05 -7.24
C ILE A 55 1.64 -5.22 -6.41
N GLN A 56 1.23 -6.43 -6.76
CA GLN A 56 1.72 -7.65 -6.12
C GLN A 56 3.24 -7.75 -6.23
N ALA A 57 3.79 -7.61 -7.43
CA ALA A 57 5.23 -7.66 -7.66
C ALA A 57 5.96 -6.53 -6.92
N LEU A 58 5.39 -5.32 -6.90
CA LEU A 58 5.96 -4.18 -6.18
C LEU A 58 5.98 -4.43 -4.65
N ALA A 59 4.90 -4.96 -4.09
CA ALA A 59 4.82 -5.28 -2.67
C ALA A 59 5.86 -6.36 -2.28
N GLU A 60 5.99 -7.42 -3.08
CA GLU A 60 7.01 -8.45 -2.88
C GLU A 60 8.44 -7.91 -2.96
N GLN A 61 8.70 -6.96 -3.87
CA GLN A 61 9.99 -6.28 -3.95
C GLN A 61 10.30 -5.48 -2.68
N PHE A 62 9.30 -4.79 -2.11
CA PHE A 62 9.47 -4.04 -0.86
C PHE A 62 9.70 -4.96 0.34
N VAL A 63 8.95 -6.06 0.42
CA VAL A 63 9.18 -7.11 1.42
C VAL A 63 10.63 -7.59 1.33
N ALA A 64 11.09 -7.99 0.14
CA ALA A 64 12.44 -8.48 -0.05
C ALA A 64 13.53 -7.46 0.33
N GLN A 65 13.30 -6.17 0.08
CA GLN A 65 14.21 -5.08 0.48
C GLN A 65 14.25 -4.90 2.00
N ILE A 66 13.09 -4.88 2.67
CA ILE A 66 13.01 -4.76 4.13
C ILE A 66 13.65 -5.97 4.82
N TYR A 67 13.43 -7.18 4.30
CA TYR A 67 14.10 -8.38 4.81
C TYR A 67 15.63 -8.33 4.66
N ARG A 68 16.15 -7.55 3.71
CA ARG A 68 17.59 -7.26 3.55
C ARG A 68 18.07 -6.07 4.40
N GLY A 69 17.17 -5.40 5.12
CA GLY A 69 17.46 -4.22 5.92
C GLY A 69 17.53 -2.91 5.12
N ASP A 70 16.96 -2.88 3.90
CA ASP A 70 16.88 -1.67 3.07
C ASP A 70 15.45 -1.12 3.05
N SER A 71 15.21 -0.06 3.82
CA SER A 71 13.95 0.69 3.86
C SER A 71 14.00 1.97 3.04
N THR A 72 15.11 2.27 2.37
CA THR A 72 15.38 3.60 1.80
C THR A 72 14.29 4.03 0.82
N ARG A 73 13.86 3.13 -0.06
CA ARG A 73 12.81 3.42 -1.07
C ARG A 73 11.45 3.65 -0.40
N LEU A 74 11.11 2.89 0.64
CA LEU A 74 9.85 3.05 1.39
C LEU A 74 9.82 4.38 2.14
N GLU A 75 10.94 4.78 2.75
CA GLU A 75 11.05 6.06 3.45
C GLU A 75 10.95 7.25 2.48
N GLN A 76 11.58 7.16 1.30
CA GLN A 76 11.53 8.20 0.27
C GLN A 76 10.12 8.40 -0.31
N CYS A 77 9.34 7.32 -0.39
CA CYS A 77 7.98 7.35 -0.90
C CYS A 77 6.93 7.43 0.22
N SER A 78 7.33 7.67 1.47
CA SER A 78 6.40 7.71 2.60
C SER A 78 5.33 8.79 2.41
N VAL A 79 4.09 8.44 2.76
CA VAL A 79 2.98 9.40 2.73
C VAL A 79 3.12 10.43 3.85
N SER A 80 2.53 11.61 3.66
CA SER A 80 2.41 12.59 4.75
C SER A 80 1.52 12.04 5.89
N PRO A 81 1.67 12.53 7.14
CA PRO A 81 0.82 12.11 8.26
C PRO A 81 -0.69 12.30 7.99
N GLN A 82 -1.05 13.34 7.23
CA GLN A 82 -2.43 13.60 6.84
C GLN A 82 -2.95 12.51 5.89
N GLN A 83 -2.16 12.12 4.89
CA GLN A 83 -2.51 11.06 3.94
C GLN A 83 -2.58 9.71 4.64
N GLN A 84 -1.65 9.42 5.56
CA GLN A 84 -1.69 8.22 6.39
C GLN A 84 -3.00 8.12 7.18
N GLN A 85 -3.43 9.21 7.81
CA GLN A 85 -4.70 9.25 8.53
C GLN A 85 -5.87 8.98 7.59
N MET A 86 -5.88 9.58 6.40
CA MET A 86 -6.93 9.35 5.40
C MET A 86 -6.97 7.89 4.91
N MET A 87 -5.81 7.25 4.70
CA MET A 87 -5.72 5.83 4.33
C MET A 87 -6.33 4.95 5.42
N HIS A 88 -5.93 5.15 6.68
CA HIS A 88 -6.44 4.41 7.83
C HIS A 88 -7.96 4.60 8.05
N GLU A 89 -8.46 5.82 7.89
CA GLU A 89 -9.90 6.11 7.99
C GLU A 89 -10.67 5.42 6.87
N THR A 90 -10.15 5.47 5.64
CA THR A 90 -10.74 4.80 4.47
C THR A 90 -10.83 3.29 4.69
N PHE A 91 -9.76 2.68 5.20
CA PHE A 91 -9.74 1.25 5.51
C PHE A 91 -10.78 0.88 6.57
N LYS A 92 -10.87 1.64 7.67
CA LYS A 92 -11.84 1.40 8.75
C LYS A 92 -13.28 1.45 8.23
N VAL A 93 -13.59 2.43 7.39
CA VAL A 93 -14.93 2.54 6.77
C VAL A 93 -15.21 1.32 5.89
N TRP A 94 -14.24 0.90 5.07
CA TRP A 94 -14.38 -0.30 4.24
C TRP A 94 -14.58 -1.59 5.06
N GLN A 95 -13.83 -1.75 6.14
CA GLN A 95 -13.97 -2.91 7.05
C GLN A 95 -15.37 -2.97 7.69
N GLN A 96 -15.90 -1.83 8.12
CA GLN A 96 -17.25 -1.74 8.70
C GLN A 96 -18.32 -2.14 7.70
N GLN A 97 -18.17 -1.74 6.43
CA GLN A 97 -19.09 -2.12 5.35
C GLN A 97 -19.02 -3.61 5.03
N LYS A 98 -17.82 -4.22 5.04
CA LYS A 98 -17.66 -5.67 4.83
C LYS A 98 -18.17 -6.53 5.97
N THR A 99 -18.11 -6.03 7.21
CA THR A 99 -18.57 -6.78 8.39
C THR A 99 -20.11 -6.84 8.51
N GLN A 100 -20.84 -6.01 7.75
CA GLN A 100 -22.32 -5.99 7.75
C GLN A 100 -22.96 -6.80 6.59
N ARG A 101 -22.18 -7.54 5.81
CA ARG A 101 -22.67 -8.46 4.77
C ARG A 101 -22.43 -9.90 5.17
#